data_AF-A0A2V7XAC0-F1
#
_entry.id   AF-A0A2V7XAC0-F1
#
_cell.length_a   1.000
_cell.length_b   1.000
_cell.length_c   1.000
_cell.angle_alpha   90.00
_cell.angle_beta   90.00
_cell.angle_gamma   90.00
#
_symmetry.space_group_name_H-M   'P 1'
#
loop_
_entity.id
_entity.type
_entity.pdbx_description
1 polymer ?
#
loop_
_entity_poly.entity_id
_entity_poly.type
_entity_poly.pdbx_seq_one_letter_code
_entity_poly.pdbx_strand_id
1 'polypeptide(L)'
;MVQEPVRHDENELAKAIRFGAKKRPDQAFGEYYHGPRASCALGAAFEGIYRLPEEVGQLHPKRLDRLFDCLEGTIRRCPEGCKKSLILAAMIIHLNDDHHWDRERIAVWVAGTIGPETKAEGSAPA
;
A
#
# COMPACT_ATOMS: atom_id res chain seq x y z
N MET A 1 -3.48 -21.16 14.62
CA MET A 1 -2.80 -21.23 13.31
C MET A 1 -3.71 -20.55 12.29
N VAL A 2 -3.57 -19.24 12.08
CA VAL A 2 -4.37 -18.43 11.14
C VAL A 2 -3.44 -17.36 10.52
N GLN A 3 -2.36 -17.79 9.87
CA GLN A 3 -1.38 -16.87 9.26
C GLN A 3 -1.27 -17.01 7.74
N GLU A 4 -1.57 -18.19 7.18
CA GLU A 4 -1.48 -18.44 5.75
C GLU A 4 -2.48 -17.66 4.86
N PRO A 5 -3.79 -17.55 5.19
CA PRO A 5 -4.73 -16.87 4.31
C PRO A 5 -4.47 -15.36 4.23
N VAL A 6 -4.10 -14.72 5.36
CA VAL A 6 -3.79 -13.29 5.41
C VAL A 6 -2.53 -12.97 4.59
N ARG A 7 -1.48 -13.80 4.69
CA ARG A 7 -0.26 -13.61 3.89
C ARG A 7 -0.49 -13.81 2.39
N HIS A 8 -1.37 -14.73 2.01
CA HIS A 8 -1.74 -14.88 0.60
C HIS A 8 -2.45 -13.62 0.08
N ASP A 9 -3.38 -13.09 0.87
CA ASP A 9 -4.16 -11.89 0.55
C ASP A 9 -3.28 -10.64 0.41
N GLU A 10 -2.33 -10.44 1.32
CA GLU A 10 -1.34 -9.35 1.24
C GLU A 10 -0.44 -9.43 0.00
N ASN A 11 -0.06 -10.65 -0.43
CA ASN A 11 0.73 -10.84 -1.64
C ASN A 11 -0.05 -10.50 -2.91
N GLU A 12 -1.33 -10.85 -2.98
CA GLU A 12 -2.18 -10.47 -4.11
C GLU A 12 -2.43 -8.96 -4.14
N LEU A 13 -2.62 -8.32 -2.97
CA LEU A 13 -2.69 -6.87 -2.85
C LEU A 13 -1.41 -6.20 -3.36
N ALA A 14 -0.23 -6.71 -2.97
CA ALA A 14 1.04 -6.19 -3.44
C ALA A 14 1.20 -6.31 -4.98
N LYS A 15 0.75 -7.42 -5.57
CA LYS A 15 0.72 -7.59 -7.04
C LYS A 15 -0.21 -6.58 -7.70
N ALA A 16 -1.40 -6.36 -7.14
CA ALA A 16 -2.37 -5.39 -7.65
C ALA A 16 -1.79 -3.96 -7.66
N ILE A 17 -1.15 -3.54 -6.56
CA ILE A 17 -0.47 -2.24 -6.47
C ILE A 17 0.55 -2.09 -7.60
N ARG A 18 1.43 -3.08 -7.79
CA ARG A 18 2.45 -3.05 -8.86
C ARG A 18 1.84 -3.01 -10.25
N PHE A 19 0.75 -3.74 -10.49
CA PHE A 19 0.09 -3.74 -11.80
C PHE A 19 -0.56 -2.39 -12.09
N GLY A 20 -1.26 -1.80 -11.12
CA GLY A 20 -1.83 -0.47 -11.30
C GLY A 20 -0.78 0.63 -11.46
N ALA A 21 0.34 0.54 -10.74
CA ALA A 21 1.45 1.49 -10.88
C ALA A 21 2.05 1.47 -12.29
N LYS A 22 2.13 0.30 -12.93
CA LYS A 22 2.55 0.18 -14.34
C LYS A 22 1.56 0.80 -15.32
N LYS A 23 0.25 0.73 -15.04
CA LYS A 23 -0.79 1.29 -15.90
C LYS A 23 -0.91 2.80 -15.78
N ARG A 24 -0.80 3.30 -14.55
CA ARG A 24 -0.81 4.73 -14.21
C ARG A 24 0.59 5.10 -13.74
N PRO A 25 1.54 5.42 -14.64
CA PRO A 25 2.96 5.53 -14.30
C PRO A 25 3.27 6.66 -13.32
N ASP A 26 2.40 7.67 -13.24
CA ASP A 26 2.62 8.84 -12.39
C ASP A 26 2.03 8.56 -10.98
N GLN A 27 2.65 9.09 -9.93
CA GLN A 27 2.21 8.92 -8.54
C GLN A 27 1.28 10.07 -8.16
N ALA A 28 0.19 9.77 -7.44
CA ALA A 28 -0.68 10.78 -6.84
C ALA A 28 -0.54 10.79 -5.30
N PHE A 29 -0.70 11.98 -4.71
CA PHE A 29 -0.63 12.21 -3.27
C PHE A 29 -1.87 12.99 -2.81
N GLY A 30 -2.47 12.59 -1.70
CA GLY A 30 -3.68 13.22 -1.16
C GLY A 30 -4.97 12.92 -1.93
N GLU A 31 -4.89 12.20 -3.05
CA GLU A 31 -6.01 11.74 -3.86
C GLU A 31 -5.76 10.34 -4.46
N TYR A 32 -6.83 9.60 -4.74
CA TYR A 32 -6.72 8.24 -5.30
C TYR A 32 -6.22 8.22 -6.74
N TYR A 33 -6.69 9.17 -7.55
CA TYR A 33 -6.33 9.32 -8.95
C TYR A 33 -6.18 10.79 -9.27
N HIS A 34 -5.21 11.12 -10.11
CA HIS A 34 -5.06 12.45 -10.69
C HIS A 34 -4.95 12.33 -12.21
N GLY A 35 -5.97 12.80 -12.91
CA GLY A 35 -6.06 12.63 -14.37
C GLY A 35 -5.98 11.16 -14.83
N PRO A 36 -5.59 10.91 -16.09
CA PRO A 36 -5.60 9.56 -16.67
C PRO A 36 -4.41 8.69 -16.24
N ARG A 37 -3.34 9.31 -15.76
CA ARG A 37 -2.03 8.64 -15.61
C ARG A 37 -1.52 8.52 -14.19
N ALA A 38 -2.13 9.21 -13.22
CA ALA A 38 -1.66 9.15 -11.84
C ALA A 38 -2.64 8.45 -10.91
N SER A 39 -2.08 7.73 -9.94
CA SER A 39 -2.81 7.16 -8.81
C SER A 39 -1.91 7.00 -7.60
N CYS A 40 -2.48 7.05 -6.39
CA CYS A 40 -1.77 6.69 -5.16
C CYS A 40 -1.60 5.17 -5.06
N ALA A 41 -0.89 4.68 -4.04
CA ALA A 41 -0.70 3.23 -3.83
C ALA A 41 -2.02 2.45 -3.73
N LEU A 42 -3.02 2.97 -2.99
CA LEU A 42 -4.31 2.28 -2.87
C LEU A 42 -5.12 2.37 -4.18
N GLY A 43 -5.11 3.51 -4.86
CA GLY A 43 -5.71 3.66 -6.20
C GLY A 43 -5.07 2.75 -7.24
N ALA A 44 -3.75 2.54 -7.17
CA ALA A 44 -3.05 1.55 -7.99
C ALA A 44 -3.51 0.12 -7.69
N ALA A 45 -3.79 -0.25 -6.44
CA ALA A 45 -4.39 -1.56 -6.15
C ALA A 45 -5.74 -1.75 -6.87
N PHE A 46 -6.61 -0.73 -6.84
CA PHE A 46 -7.90 -0.75 -7.53
C PHE A 46 -7.77 -0.86 -9.05
N GLU A 47 -6.92 -0.04 -9.65
CA GLU A 47 -6.58 -0.12 -11.08
C GLU A 47 -6.01 -1.50 -11.45
N GLY A 48 -5.24 -2.06 -10.51
CA GLY A 48 -4.67 -3.40 -10.51
C GLY A 48 -5.68 -4.50 -10.78
N ILE A 49 -6.86 -4.39 -10.16
CA ILE A 49 -7.89 -5.44 -10.16
C ILE A 49 -8.97 -5.19 -11.20
N TYR A 50 -9.53 -3.98 -11.22
CA TYR A 50 -10.76 -3.72 -11.97
C TYR A 50 -10.54 -3.36 -13.43
N ARG A 51 -9.28 -3.14 -13.85
CA ARG A 51 -8.95 -2.54 -15.17
C ARG A 51 -9.87 -1.36 -15.48
N LEU A 52 -9.72 -0.29 -14.70
CA LEU A 52 -10.62 0.86 -14.82
C LEU A 52 -10.47 1.50 -16.22
N PRO A 53 -11.54 2.13 -16.76
CA PRO A 53 -11.45 2.91 -18.00
C PRO A 53 -10.37 4.00 -17.92
N GLU A 54 -9.78 4.45 -19.03
CA GLU A 54 -8.72 5.47 -18.99
C GLU A 54 -9.19 6.80 -18.34
N GLU A 55 -10.46 7.16 -18.54
CA GLU A 55 -11.12 8.32 -17.95
C GLU A 55 -11.81 7.95 -16.63
N VAL A 56 -11.01 7.63 -15.61
CA VAL A 56 -11.52 7.59 -14.23
C VAL A 56 -11.44 9.02 -13.70
N GLY A 57 -12.60 9.69 -13.57
CA GLY A 57 -12.71 10.92 -12.80
C GLY A 57 -12.50 10.67 -11.29
N GLN A 58 -13.27 11.35 -10.42
CA GLN A 58 -13.28 11.11 -8.97
C GLN A 58 -14.01 9.81 -8.57
N LEU A 59 -13.68 8.69 -9.21
CA LEU A 59 -14.25 7.41 -8.82
C LEU A 59 -13.63 7.03 -7.47
N HIS A 60 -14.38 7.20 -6.39
CA HIS A 60 -14.06 6.62 -5.10
C HIS A 60 -14.20 5.12 -5.26
N PRO A 61 -13.11 4.36 -5.30
CA PRO A 61 -13.23 2.97 -5.60
C PRO A 61 -13.88 2.29 -4.39
N LYS A 62 -15.08 1.77 -4.59
CA LYS A 62 -15.84 1.12 -3.51
C LYS A 62 -15.46 -0.36 -3.48
N ARG A 63 -15.33 -0.91 -2.27
CA ARG A 63 -15.29 -2.35 -1.98
C ARG A 63 -13.96 -3.10 -2.19
N LEU A 64 -12.79 -2.45 -2.09
CA LEU A 64 -11.51 -3.23 -2.04
C LEU A 64 -11.46 -4.11 -0.80
N ASP A 65 -12.04 -3.64 0.30
CA ASP A 65 -12.23 -4.36 1.56
C ASP A 65 -12.97 -5.69 1.37
N ARG A 66 -13.76 -5.84 0.30
CA ARG A 66 -14.42 -7.11 -0.06
C ARG A 66 -13.57 -8.04 -0.93
N LEU A 67 -12.46 -7.54 -1.46
CA LEU A 67 -11.54 -8.29 -2.31
C LEU A 67 -10.30 -8.71 -1.55
N PHE A 68 -9.84 -7.87 -0.62
CA PHE A 68 -8.73 -8.15 0.26
C PHE A 68 -9.15 -7.90 1.72
N ASP A 69 -9.46 -8.99 2.42
CA ASP A 69 -9.79 -8.95 3.84
C ASP A 69 -8.65 -8.35 4.69
N CYS A 70 -7.40 -8.44 4.21
CA CYS A 70 -6.23 -7.91 4.90
C CYS A 70 -6.24 -6.38 5.06
N LEU A 71 -6.98 -5.64 4.21
CA LEU A 71 -7.02 -4.18 4.24
C LEU A 71 -7.60 -3.61 5.53
N GLU A 72 -8.68 -4.23 6.01
CA GLU A 72 -9.36 -3.88 7.27
C GLU A 72 -8.97 -4.83 8.41
N GLY A 73 -8.66 -6.09 8.09
CA GLY A 73 -8.36 -7.14 9.06
C GLY A 73 -6.93 -7.12 9.62
N THR A 74 -6.02 -6.35 9.01
CA THR A 74 -4.60 -6.29 9.43
C THR A 74 -4.25 -4.93 10.00
N ILE A 75 -3.75 -4.89 11.23
CA ILE A 75 -3.20 -3.68 11.84
C ILE A 75 -1.68 -3.74 11.77
N ARG A 76 -1.05 -2.67 11.26
CA ARG A 76 0.41 -2.53 11.22
C ARG A 76 0.85 -1.22 11.88
N ARG A 77 2.08 -1.22 12.39
CA ARG A 77 2.76 -0.02 12.86
C ARG A 77 3.53 0.63 11.71
N CYS A 78 3.59 1.96 11.71
CA CYS A 78 4.38 2.68 10.72
C CYS A 78 5.87 2.29 10.81
N PRO A 79 6.51 1.88 9.68
CA PRO A 79 7.91 1.49 9.64
C PRO A 79 8.90 2.66 9.78
N GLU A 80 8.48 3.91 9.53
CA GLU A 80 9.35 5.11 9.54
C GLU A 80 9.48 5.73 10.95
N GLY A 81 9.08 5.02 12.01
CA GLY A 81 9.23 5.47 13.40
C GLY A 81 8.11 6.37 13.93
N CYS A 82 7.06 6.61 13.14
CA CYS A 82 5.84 7.25 13.64
C CYS A 82 5.20 6.41 14.76
N LYS A 83 4.43 7.08 15.62
CA LYS A 83 3.63 6.42 16.68
C LYS A 83 2.31 5.82 16.16
N LYS A 84 2.02 5.96 14.86
CA LYS A 84 0.78 5.49 14.24
C LYS A 84 0.77 3.95 14.13
N SER A 85 -0.33 3.35 14.58
CA SER A 85 -0.69 1.94 14.35
C SER A 85 -2.09 1.94 13.73
N LEU A 86 -2.20 1.52 12.48
CA LEU A 86 -3.40 1.69 11.67
C LEU A 86 -3.74 0.36 10.97
N ILE A 87 -4.99 0.23 10.54
CA ILE A 87 -5.36 -0.81 9.57
C ILE A 87 -4.54 -0.67 8.28
N LEU A 88 -4.35 -1.77 7.55
CA LEU A 88 -3.46 -1.82 6.41
C LEU A 88 -3.85 -0.82 5.31
N ALA A 89 -5.14 -0.66 5.02
CA ALA A 89 -5.62 0.35 4.07
C ALA A 89 -5.16 1.77 4.45
N ALA A 90 -5.39 2.18 5.70
CA ALA A 90 -4.98 3.48 6.20
C ALA A 90 -3.46 3.61 6.32
N MET A 91 -2.74 2.51 6.60
CA MET A 91 -1.28 2.50 6.64
C MET A 91 -0.67 2.70 5.24
N ILE A 92 -1.26 2.09 4.20
CA ILE A 92 -0.85 2.30 2.80
C ILE A 92 -1.01 3.77 2.40
N ILE A 93 -2.16 4.38 2.73
CA ILE A 93 -2.41 5.81 2.47
C ILE A 93 -1.39 6.67 3.25
N HIS A 94 -1.18 6.38 4.53
CA HIS A 94 -0.21 7.09 5.36
C HIS A 94 1.21 7.04 4.77
N LEU A 95 1.67 5.87 4.34
CA LEU A 95 2.98 5.70 3.73
C LEU A 95 3.10 6.44 2.39
N ASN A 96 2.02 6.45 1.60
CA ASN A 96 1.96 7.17 0.34
C ASN A 96 2.03 8.69 0.58
N ASP A 97 1.16 9.23 1.43
CA ASP A 97 0.93 10.67 1.51
C ASP A 97 1.86 11.37 2.51
N ASP A 98 2.07 10.79 3.70
CA ASP A 98 2.89 11.43 4.74
C ASP A 98 4.38 11.11 4.56
N HIS A 99 4.70 9.90 4.10
CA HIS A 99 6.08 9.44 3.93
C HIS A 99 6.56 9.42 2.48
N HIS A 100 5.70 9.76 1.52
CA HIS A 100 6.02 9.81 0.09
C HIS A 100 6.71 8.55 -0.44
N TRP A 101 6.40 7.38 0.13
CA TRP A 101 6.90 6.13 -0.42
C TRP A 101 6.32 5.94 -1.82
N ASP A 102 7.17 5.50 -2.76
CA ASP A 102 6.69 5.04 -4.05
C ASP A 102 5.84 3.76 -3.90
N ARG A 103 5.02 3.50 -4.92
CA ARG A 103 4.03 2.41 -4.88
C ARG A 103 4.70 1.05 -4.87
N GLU A 104 5.85 0.93 -5.53
CA GLU A 104 6.66 -0.26 -5.61
C GLU A 104 7.22 -0.64 -4.23
N ARG A 105 7.76 0.32 -3.48
CA ARG A 105 8.25 0.17 -2.10
C ARG A 105 7.11 -0.20 -1.16
N ILE A 106 5.95 0.46 -1.30
CA ILE A 106 4.75 0.08 -0.54
C ILE A 106 4.36 -1.37 -0.85
N ALA A 107 4.34 -1.79 -2.11
CA ALA A 107 4.00 -3.16 -2.49
C ALA A 107 4.98 -4.20 -1.91
N VAL A 108 6.28 -3.91 -1.92
CA VAL A 108 7.31 -4.75 -1.28
C VAL A 108 7.06 -4.88 0.23
N TRP A 109 6.73 -3.79 0.90
CA TRP A 109 6.42 -3.79 2.32
C TRP A 109 5.10 -4.51 2.66
N VAL A 110 4.05 -4.32 1.86
CA VAL A 110 2.77 -5.03 2.00
C VAL A 110 2.99 -6.54 1.92
N ALA A 111 3.78 -7.01 0.95
CA ALA A 111 4.15 -8.42 0.80
C ALA A 111 4.97 -9.00 1.98
N GLY A 112 5.35 -8.17 2.97
CA GLY A 112 6.13 -8.60 4.13
C GLY A 112 7.60 -8.86 3.82
N THR A 113 8.10 -8.36 2.68
CA THR A 113 9.49 -8.57 2.24
C THR A 113 10.46 -7.52 2.79
N ILE A 114 9.95 -6.43 3.35
CA ILE A 114 10.72 -5.51 4.21
C ILE A 114 10.41 -5.88 5.66
N GLY A 115 11.31 -6.63 6.29
CA GLY A 115 11.31 -6.78 7.75
C GLY A 115 11.55 -5.42 8.41
N PRO A 116 11.12 -5.21 9.66
CA PRO A 116 11.53 -4.01 10.38
C PRO A 116 13.07 -4.03 10.42
N GLU A 117 13.71 -3.02 9.82
CA GLU A 117 15.09 -2.72 10.12
C GLU A 117 15.14 -2.38 11.60
N THR A 118 15.41 -3.38 12.42
CA THR A 118 15.86 -3.20 13.79
C THR A 118 17.07 -2.29 13.68
N LYS A 119 16.90 -1.02 14.04
CA LYS A 119 18.02 -0.11 14.29
C LYS A 119 18.98 -0.87 15.22
N ALA A 120 20.13 -1.26 14.70
CA ALA A 120 21.20 -1.81 15.50
C ALA A 120 21.68 -0.69 16.42
N GLU A 121 21.21 -0.70 17.66
CA GLU A 121 21.94 -0.10 18.77
C GLU A 121 23.31 -0.79 18.86
N GLY A 122 24.38 -0.01 18.86
CA GLY A 122 25.71 -0.50 19.22
C GLY A 122 26.87 0.11 18.46
N SER A 123 27.30 1.31 18.85
CA SER A 123 28.73 1.61 18.99
C SER A 123 28.93 2.92 19.77
N ALA A 124 29.04 2.79 21.08
CA ALA A 124 29.93 3.63 21.85
C ALA A 124 31.12 2.76 22.25
N PRO A 125 32.35 3.06 21.83
CA PRO A 125 33.53 2.55 22.49
C PRO A 125 34.12 3.60 23.44
N ALA A 126 34.37 3.13 24.67
CA ALA A 126 35.36 3.52 25.67
C ALA A 126 35.54 5.02 26.02
#